data_AF-A0A1V5V7Q9-F1
#
_entry.id   AF-A0A1V5V7Q9-F1
#
_cell.length_a   1.000
_cell.length_b   1.000
_cell.length_c   1.000
_cell.angle_alpha   90.00
_cell.angle_beta   90.00
_cell.angle_gamma   90.00
#
_symmetry.space_group_name_H-M   'P 1'
#
loop_
_entity.id
_entity.type
_entity.pdbx_description
1 polymer ?
#
loop_
_entity_poly.entity_id
_entity_poly.type
_entity_poly.pdbx_seq_one_letter_code
_entity_poly.pdbx_strand_id
1 'polypeptide(L)'
;MGEKEKIRQAIHNNRGNSTFPTRRKIGSTVRWSYIVASIFISTVVLTACFLYFRSSKTVAPPKNYELYVNPFPKTERQSPFAKSRDVPHEVLRLKPLYPSPQETVRLNLWCAAGLPGSENIDIDGITRTLEQWAVHVKRETDRHLYKYVQNPRDYYYSEAYFRMLMLVTVLQEDHGIRYNAELITEPSLDDLTKPFTSDSRDVFLHGLTTGKKEGTCASMPILYLVVGRMLSYPLKLAAAKSHLYLRWEDEQEVINLEASGRGLAVFPDEKYKEWPFQITPRELAKNFFLKSMTPEEELTVFLENRATILAAQCKWKEFFYIYKRVLELAPNHPLALNNQKYAVLQAKKAGLADVIYTPTGNVIVWVDKPELLPVALEAWHTAYESTVEARRLQQFSRDNIAPFIPNQNHPFHLAIQPPMPNQQIPYTRSFQPQKIGAFK
;
A
#
# COMPACT_ATOMS: atom_id res chain seq x y z
N MET A 1 3.31 -61.77 -55.06
CA MET A 1 2.31 -62.29 -54.11
C MET A 1 1.87 -61.12 -53.23
N GLY A 2 0.64 -60.65 -53.44
CA GLY A 2 0.17 -59.34 -52.97
C GLY A 2 -0.17 -59.32 -51.48
N GLU A 3 -0.08 -58.16 -50.86
CA GLU A 3 -0.27 -57.90 -49.42
C GLU A 3 -1.60 -58.41 -48.84
N LYS A 4 -2.62 -58.60 -49.69
CA LYS A 4 -3.91 -59.21 -49.33
C LYS A 4 -3.83 -60.72 -49.05
N GLU A 5 -2.85 -61.44 -49.61
CA GLU A 5 -2.63 -62.87 -49.33
C GLU A 5 -2.03 -63.08 -47.92
N LYS A 6 -1.15 -62.15 -47.48
CA LYS A 6 -0.53 -62.20 -46.15
C LYS A 6 -1.53 -61.97 -45.02
N ILE A 7 -2.57 -61.15 -45.25
CA ILE A 7 -3.63 -60.89 -44.27
C ILE A 7 -4.60 -62.08 -44.14
N ARG A 8 -4.87 -62.82 -45.23
CA ARG A 8 -5.71 -64.04 -45.15
C ARG A 8 -5.01 -65.19 -44.42
N GLN A 9 -3.69 -65.31 -44.52
CA GLN A 9 -2.93 -66.34 -43.82
C GLN A 9 -2.80 -66.05 -42.31
N ALA A 10 -2.79 -64.78 -41.91
CA ALA A 10 -2.78 -64.38 -40.49
C ALA A 10 -4.13 -64.63 -39.77
N ILE A 11 -5.26 -64.58 -40.49
CA ILE A 11 -6.59 -64.82 -39.92
C ILE A 11 -6.87 -66.32 -39.75
N HIS A 12 -6.25 -67.19 -40.55
CA HIS A 12 -6.51 -68.63 -40.46
C HIS A 12 -5.75 -69.34 -39.32
N ASN A 13 -4.63 -68.78 -38.86
CA ASN A 13 -3.78 -69.38 -37.82
C ASN A 13 -4.21 -69.06 -36.37
N ASN A 14 -5.31 -68.31 -36.16
CA ASN A 14 -5.75 -67.91 -34.82
C ASN A 14 -7.05 -68.59 -34.35
N ARG A 15 -7.45 -69.69 -35.01
CA ARG A 15 -8.56 -70.56 -34.58
C ARG A 15 -8.02 -71.92 -34.13
N GLY A 16 -7.45 -71.98 -32.94
CA GLY A 16 -7.03 -73.24 -32.33
C GLY A 16 -6.38 -73.06 -30.97
N ASN A 17 -7.20 -72.91 -29.93
CA ASN A 17 -7.03 -73.40 -28.55
C ASN A 17 -7.80 -72.53 -27.54
N SER A 18 -9.08 -72.82 -27.42
CA SER A 18 -9.91 -72.40 -26.29
C SER A 18 -10.01 -73.57 -25.30
N THR A 19 -9.20 -73.57 -24.25
CA THR A 19 -9.49 -74.33 -23.02
C THR A 19 -10.16 -73.37 -22.03
N PHE A 20 -11.48 -73.49 -21.91
CA PHE A 20 -12.29 -72.76 -20.94
C PHE A 20 -11.98 -73.25 -19.51
N PRO A 21 -11.64 -72.36 -18.55
CA PRO A 21 -11.71 -72.71 -17.15
C PRO A 21 -13.17 -72.74 -16.71
N THR A 22 -13.53 -73.83 -16.04
CA THR A 22 -14.83 -74.09 -15.45
C THR A 22 -15.27 -72.96 -14.52
N ARG A 23 -16.51 -72.51 -14.77
CA ARG A 23 -17.24 -71.46 -14.06
C ARG A 23 -17.38 -71.80 -12.57
N ARG A 24 -16.46 -71.34 -11.72
CA ARG A 24 -16.66 -71.33 -10.26
C ARG A 24 -17.86 -70.42 -9.97
N LYS A 25 -18.91 -70.99 -9.37
CA LYS A 25 -20.02 -70.25 -8.76
C LYS A 25 -19.45 -69.38 -7.63
N ILE A 26 -19.13 -68.12 -7.94
CA ILE A 26 -18.88 -67.10 -6.92
C ILE A 26 -20.23 -66.85 -6.25
N GLY A 27 -20.32 -67.17 -4.96
CA GLY A 27 -21.53 -67.06 -4.17
C GLY A 27 -22.12 -65.66 -4.22
N SER A 28 -23.46 -65.59 -4.28
CA SER A 28 -24.27 -64.37 -4.30
C SER A 28 -24.00 -63.42 -3.12
N THR A 29 -23.34 -63.90 -2.07
CA THR A 29 -22.94 -63.13 -0.88
C THR A 29 -21.86 -62.10 -1.16
N VAL A 30 -20.93 -62.34 -2.08
CA VAL A 30 -19.82 -61.40 -2.37
C VAL A 30 -20.29 -60.22 -3.22
N ARG A 31 -21.32 -60.40 -4.06
CA ARG A 31 -21.89 -59.27 -4.83
C ARG A 31 -22.69 -58.30 -3.96
N TRP A 32 -23.33 -58.81 -2.91
CA TRP A 32 -24.11 -57.99 -1.99
C TRP A 32 -23.23 -57.10 -1.11
N SER A 33 -22.05 -57.56 -0.68
CA SER A 33 -21.15 -56.76 0.14
C SER A 33 -20.62 -55.53 -0.59
N TYR A 34 -20.32 -55.62 -1.89
CA TYR A 34 -19.88 -54.46 -2.68
C TYR A 34 -21.02 -53.45 -2.91
N ILE A 35 -22.24 -53.92 -3.12
CA ILE A 35 -23.41 -53.04 -3.29
C ILE A 35 -23.72 -52.30 -1.98
N VAL A 36 -23.71 -53.02 -0.85
CA VAL A 36 -23.95 -52.42 0.48
C VAL A 36 -22.84 -51.45 0.86
N ALA A 37 -21.57 -51.78 0.59
CA ALA A 37 -20.45 -50.87 0.83
C ALA A 37 -20.55 -49.58 -0.01
N SER A 38 -20.95 -49.69 -1.28
CA SER A 38 -21.10 -48.54 -2.18
C SER A 38 -22.23 -47.60 -1.74
N ILE A 39 -23.35 -48.18 -1.27
CA ILE A 39 -24.48 -47.42 -0.71
C ILE A 39 -24.04 -46.72 0.58
N PHE A 40 -23.34 -47.42 1.47
CA PHE A 40 -22.87 -46.85 2.74
C PHE A 40 -21.91 -45.66 2.51
N ILE A 41 -20.92 -45.82 1.62
CA ILE A 41 -19.96 -44.74 1.29
C ILE A 41 -20.69 -43.54 0.68
N SER A 42 -21.62 -43.77 -0.26
CA SER A 42 -22.39 -42.69 -0.88
C SER A 42 -23.26 -41.94 0.14
N THR A 43 -23.83 -42.66 1.11
CA THR A 43 -24.66 -42.07 2.17
C THR A 43 -23.81 -41.23 3.13
N VAL A 44 -22.62 -41.70 3.52
CA VAL A 44 -21.69 -40.94 4.36
C VAL A 44 -21.24 -39.65 3.66
N VAL A 45 -20.88 -39.72 2.37
CA VAL A 45 -20.47 -38.53 1.60
C VAL A 45 -21.61 -37.53 1.45
N LEU A 46 -22.83 -37.99 1.12
CA LEU A 46 -23.99 -37.11 1.02
C LEU A 46 -24.37 -36.48 2.35
N THR A 47 -24.26 -37.22 3.45
CA THR A 47 -24.52 -36.70 4.80
C THR A 47 -23.47 -35.68 5.22
N ALA A 48 -22.18 -35.93 4.93
CA ALA A 48 -21.10 -34.99 5.18
C ALA A 48 -21.26 -33.70 4.36
N CYS A 49 -21.59 -33.82 3.07
CA CYS A 49 -21.91 -32.66 2.22
C CYS A 49 -23.12 -31.90 2.75
N PHE A 50 -24.20 -32.60 3.12
CA PHE A 50 -25.39 -31.96 3.67
C PHE A 50 -25.11 -31.24 5.00
N LEU A 51 -24.30 -31.82 5.88
CA LEU A 51 -23.87 -31.16 7.12
C LEU A 51 -22.94 -29.97 6.86
N TYR A 52 -22.04 -30.06 5.88
CA TYR A 52 -21.18 -28.95 5.46
C TYR A 52 -21.98 -27.77 4.91
N PHE A 53 -22.92 -28.03 3.99
CA PHE A 53 -23.80 -27.00 3.43
C PHE A 53 -24.87 -26.48 4.41
N ARG A 54 -25.27 -27.28 5.41
CA ARG A 54 -26.15 -26.81 6.50
C ARG A 54 -25.38 -26.00 7.55
N SER A 55 -24.07 -26.25 7.71
CA SER A 55 -23.16 -25.48 8.56
C SER A 55 -22.73 -24.17 7.91
N SER A 56 -22.75 -24.06 6.58
CA SER A 56 -22.60 -22.79 5.88
C SER A 56 -23.90 -21.98 5.98
N LYS A 57 -24.29 -21.63 7.20
CA LYS A 57 -25.21 -20.51 7.40
C LYS A 57 -24.48 -19.28 6.89
N THR A 58 -25.07 -18.67 5.87
CA THR A 58 -24.76 -17.30 5.45
C THR A 58 -24.78 -16.41 6.70
N VAL A 59 -23.60 -16.05 7.19
CA VAL A 59 -23.46 -14.99 8.17
C VAL A 59 -23.95 -13.74 7.45
N ALA A 60 -25.15 -13.27 7.80
CA ALA A 60 -25.60 -11.97 7.36
C ALA A 60 -24.51 -10.96 7.74
N PRO A 61 -24.07 -10.09 6.81
CA PRO A 61 -23.07 -9.09 7.15
C PRO A 61 -23.61 -8.28 8.34
N PRO A 62 -22.82 -8.08 9.40
CA PRO A 62 -23.28 -7.32 10.55
C PRO A 62 -23.67 -5.92 10.06
N LYS A 63 -24.97 -5.63 10.17
CA LYS A 63 -25.49 -4.28 10.07
C LYS A 63 -24.96 -3.54 11.30
N ASN A 64 -24.07 -2.58 11.07
CA ASN A 64 -23.65 -1.46 11.93
C ASN A 64 -22.11 -1.33 11.97
N TYR A 65 -21.60 -0.50 11.07
CA TYR A 65 -20.24 0.04 11.06
C TYR A 65 -20.15 1.29 11.96
N GLU A 66 -20.64 1.19 13.19
CA GLU A 66 -20.30 2.16 14.22
C GLU A 66 -18.88 1.85 14.70
N LEU A 67 -18.02 2.87 14.68
CA LEU A 67 -16.66 2.82 15.19
C LEU A 67 -16.66 2.25 16.61
N TYR A 68 -16.21 1.01 16.77
CA TYR A 68 -15.94 0.42 18.08
C TYR A 68 -14.66 1.05 18.64
N VAL A 69 -14.87 2.05 19.50
CA VAL A 69 -13.89 2.59 20.43
C VAL A 69 -13.95 1.71 21.68
N ASN A 70 -13.00 0.79 21.86
CA ASN A 70 -12.80 0.15 23.17
C ASN A 70 -11.77 0.94 23.99
N PRO A 71 -11.95 1.06 25.31
CA PRO A 71 -11.09 1.85 26.18
C PRO A 71 -9.77 1.12 26.43
N PHE A 72 -8.65 1.80 26.19
CA PHE A 72 -7.31 1.27 26.48
C PHE A 72 -7.16 1.02 27.99
N PRO A 73 -6.53 -0.09 28.40
CA PRO A 73 -6.06 -0.21 29.77
C PRO A 73 -4.92 0.80 30.00
N LYS A 74 -4.99 1.51 31.12
CA LYS A 74 -3.87 2.31 31.64
C LYS A 74 -2.72 1.37 31.96
N THR A 75 -1.54 1.62 31.39
CA THR A 75 -0.29 1.29 32.09
C THR A 75 0.86 2.12 31.55
N GLU A 76 1.42 2.92 32.45
CA GLU A 76 2.77 3.46 32.36
C GLU A 76 3.76 2.28 32.24
N ARG A 77 4.27 2.05 31.02
CA ARG A 77 5.66 1.62 30.87
C ARG A 77 6.36 2.72 30.11
N GLN A 78 7.20 3.47 30.82
CA GLN A 78 8.22 4.29 30.16
C GLN A 78 9.07 3.36 29.30
N SER A 79 8.89 3.49 27.99
CA SER A 79 9.74 2.84 27.01
C SER A 79 11.20 3.25 27.27
N PRO A 80 12.16 2.32 27.31
CA PRO A 80 13.57 2.62 27.58
C PRO A 80 14.23 3.46 26.46
N PHE A 81 13.51 3.79 25.39
CA PHE A 81 14.02 4.57 24.26
C PHE A 81 13.83 6.07 24.49
N ALA A 82 14.80 6.66 25.21
CA ALA A 82 14.86 8.08 25.50
C ALA A 82 15.20 8.94 24.27
N LYS A 83 14.50 10.08 24.19
CA LYS A 83 14.72 11.26 23.32
C LYS A 83 14.62 11.04 21.81
N SER A 84 13.39 10.93 21.35
CA SER A 84 13.04 11.45 20.02
C SER A 84 13.33 12.94 19.99
N ARG A 85 14.27 13.35 19.13
CA ARG A 85 14.27 14.73 18.63
C ARG A 85 12.93 14.95 17.91
N ASP A 86 12.38 16.16 18.01
CA ASP A 86 11.22 16.58 17.23
C ASP A 86 11.40 16.15 15.76
N VAL A 87 10.29 15.80 15.10
CA VAL A 87 10.29 15.46 13.66
C VAL A 87 11.21 16.44 12.93
N PRO A 88 12.25 15.96 12.22
CA PRO A 88 13.02 16.86 11.38
C PRO A 88 12.01 17.52 10.45
N HIS A 89 11.81 18.84 10.57
CA HIS A 89 10.87 19.61 9.74
C HIS A 89 11.06 19.33 8.23
N GLU A 90 12.23 18.81 7.87
CA GLU A 90 12.64 18.31 6.58
C GLU A 90 11.79 17.15 6.05
N VAL A 91 11.38 16.18 6.89
CA VAL A 91 10.55 15.03 6.47
C VAL A 91 9.21 15.50 5.90
N LEU A 92 8.61 16.54 6.50
CA LEU A 92 7.36 17.14 6.03
C LEU A 92 7.51 17.93 4.73
N ARG A 93 8.75 18.22 4.31
CA ARG A 93 9.08 19.00 3.11
C ARG A 93 9.66 18.15 1.99
N LEU A 94 9.74 16.82 2.18
CA LEU A 94 10.22 15.91 1.16
C LEU A 94 9.37 16.01 -0.10
N LYS A 95 10.06 16.06 -1.24
CA LYS A 95 9.46 16.09 -2.57
C LYS A 95 9.54 14.68 -3.16
N PRO A 96 8.46 14.18 -3.79
CA PRO A 96 8.40 12.83 -4.32
C PRO A 96 9.00 12.72 -5.73
N LEU A 97 9.98 13.56 -6.06
CA LEU A 97 10.68 13.39 -7.32
C LEU A 97 11.57 12.15 -7.14
N TYR A 98 11.19 11.01 -7.74
CA TYR A 98 12.08 9.84 -7.83
C TYR A 98 12.80 9.87 -9.19
N PRO A 99 13.82 10.72 -9.40
CA PRO A 99 14.61 10.63 -10.62
C PRO A 99 15.53 9.40 -10.60
N SER A 100 15.66 8.70 -9.46
CA SER A 100 16.50 7.50 -9.32
C SER A 100 16.03 6.53 -8.21
N PRO A 101 16.37 5.23 -8.29
CA PRO A 101 16.20 4.27 -7.18
C PRO A 101 16.90 4.71 -5.88
N GLN A 102 18.05 5.39 -6.01
CA GLN A 102 18.81 5.92 -4.87
C GLN A 102 18.04 7.00 -4.11
N GLU A 103 17.23 7.82 -4.79
CA GLU A 103 16.32 8.75 -4.10
C GLU A 103 15.23 8.03 -3.33
N THR A 104 14.68 6.93 -3.88
CA THR A 104 13.71 6.11 -3.15
C THR A 104 14.33 5.57 -1.85
N VAL A 105 15.59 5.12 -1.88
CA VAL A 105 16.33 4.70 -0.68
C VAL A 105 16.47 5.84 0.31
N ARG A 106 16.96 7.00 -0.15
CA ARG A 106 17.17 8.18 0.71
C ARG A 106 15.88 8.64 1.38
N LEU A 107 14.79 8.74 0.63
CA LEU A 107 13.48 9.16 1.13
C LEU A 107 12.94 8.16 2.18
N ASN A 108 13.06 6.86 1.91
CA ASN A 108 12.68 5.82 2.87
C ASN A 108 13.47 5.96 4.20
N LEU A 109 14.80 6.12 4.11
CA LEU A 109 15.66 6.22 5.29
C LEU A 109 15.53 7.56 6.04
N TRP A 110 15.26 8.66 5.35
CA TRP A 110 14.94 9.94 5.99
C TRP A 110 13.61 9.88 6.77
N CYS A 111 12.62 9.15 6.26
CA CYS A 111 11.40 8.88 7.02
C CYS A 111 11.66 8.00 8.26
N ALA A 112 12.68 7.16 8.26
CA ALA A 112 13.08 6.37 9.42
C ALA A 112 13.84 7.19 10.49
N ALA A 113 14.60 8.21 10.07
CA ALA A 113 15.50 8.95 10.95
C ALA A 113 14.82 9.52 12.22
N GLY A 114 15.44 9.30 13.37
CA GLY A 114 14.94 9.76 14.67
C GLY A 114 13.83 8.89 15.29
N LEU A 115 13.48 7.76 14.65
CA LEU A 115 12.63 6.73 15.24
C LEU A 115 13.48 5.69 16.01
N PRO A 116 12.90 4.95 16.97
CA PRO A 116 13.60 3.83 17.62
C PRO A 116 14.17 2.84 16.60
N GLY A 117 15.42 2.43 16.78
CA GLY A 117 16.13 1.50 15.89
C GLY A 117 16.87 2.17 14.72
N SER A 118 16.69 3.49 14.54
CA SER A 118 17.31 4.28 13.46
C SER A 118 18.55 5.08 13.88
N GLU A 119 19.07 4.87 15.09
CA GLU A 119 20.07 5.74 15.71
C GLU A 119 21.39 5.80 14.92
N ASN A 120 21.72 4.74 14.21
CA ASN A 120 22.98 4.57 13.47
C ASN A 120 22.74 4.32 11.97
N ILE A 121 21.71 4.91 11.36
CA ILE A 121 21.46 4.74 9.93
C ILE A 121 22.64 5.31 9.11
N ASP A 122 23.29 4.43 8.35
CA ASP A 122 24.26 4.77 7.31
C ASP A 122 23.58 4.70 5.93
N ILE A 123 23.09 5.84 5.44
CA ILE A 123 22.36 5.93 4.16
C ILE A 123 23.24 5.47 2.99
N ASP A 124 24.52 5.87 2.97
CA ASP A 124 25.42 5.56 1.86
C ASP A 124 25.88 4.10 1.90
N GLY A 125 26.12 3.55 3.10
CA GLY A 125 26.40 2.12 3.29
C GLY A 125 25.23 1.22 2.88
N ILE A 126 24.01 1.59 3.27
CA ILE A 126 22.79 0.87 2.88
C ILE A 126 22.60 0.94 1.36
N THR A 127 22.77 2.11 0.75
CA THR A 127 22.64 2.29 -0.70
C THR A 127 23.63 1.40 -1.45
N ARG A 128 24.92 1.39 -1.06
CA ARG A 128 25.94 0.52 -1.65
C ARG A 128 25.62 -0.98 -1.50
N THR A 129 25.07 -1.36 -0.36
CA THR A 129 24.65 -2.76 -0.11
C THR A 129 23.56 -3.17 -1.10
N LEU A 130 22.55 -2.33 -1.31
CA LEU A 130 21.46 -2.59 -2.26
C LEU A 130 21.95 -2.64 -3.71
N GLU A 131 22.90 -1.79 -4.08
CA GLU A 131 23.55 -1.84 -5.40
C GLU A 131 24.33 -3.14 -5.62
N GLN A 132 25.06 -3.62 -4.61
CA GLN A 132 25.74 -4.91 -4.66
C GLN A 132 24.77 -6.07 -4.80
N TRP A 133 23.64 -6.03 -4.09
CA TRP A 133 22.58 -7.03 -4.22
C TRP A 133 21.95 -7.00 -5.61
N ALA A 134 21.71 -5.82 -6.18
CA ALA A 134 21.23 -5.69 -7.56
C ALA A 134 22.21 -6.35 -8.54
N VAL A 135 23.52 -6.11 -8.42
CA VAL A 135 24.53 -6.77 -9.25
C VAL A 135 24.48 -8.30 -9.12
N HIS A 136 24.34 -8.83 -7.90
CA HIS A 136 24.22 -10.28 -7.67
C HIS A 136 22.93 -10.83 -8.30
N VAL A 137 21.78 -10.18 -8.06
CA VAL A 137 20.50 -10.57 -8.67
C VAL A 137 20.61 -10.59 -10.20
N LYS A 138 21.23 -9.56 -10.81
CA LYS A 138 21.44 -9.52 -12.25
C LYS A 138 22.22 -10.73 -12.73
N ARG A 139 23.36 -11.01 -12.08
CA ARG A 139 24.23 -12.15 -12.43
C ARG A 139 23.46 -13.47 -12.35
N GLU A 140 22.73 -13.71 -11.28
CA GLU A 140 21.97 -14.95 -11.12
C GLU A 140 20.79 -15.04 -12.08
N THR A 141 20.13 -13.92 -12.39
CA THR A 141 19.04 -13.87 -13.39
C THR A 141 19.58 -14.22 -14.77
N ASP A 142 20.67 -13.59 -15.20
CA ASP A 142 21.29 -13.83 -16.51
C ASP A 142 21.80 -15.28 -16.61
N ARG A 143 22.43 -15.80 -15.55
CA ARG A 143 22.92 -17.18 -15.48
C ARG A 143 21.81 -18.21 -15.65
N HIS A 144 20.60 -17.92 -15.19
CA HIS A 144 19.47 -18.85 -15.22
C HIS A 144 18.43 -18.56 -16.29
N LEU A 145 18.59 -17.50 -17.09
CA LEU A 145 17.62 -17.10 -18.11
C LEU A 145 17.30 -18.23 -19.10
N TYR A 146 18.26 -19.13 -19.33
CA TYR A 146 18.05 -20.33 -20.16
C TYR A 146 16.89 -21.21 -19.68
N LYS A 147 16.57 -21.23 -18.37
CA LYS A 147 15.45 -22.01 -17.82
C LYS A 147 14.11 -21.49 -18.35
N TYR A 148 13.94 -20.17 -18.38
CA TYR A 148 12.77 -19.53 -18.98
C TYR A 148 12.72 -19.77 -20.49
N VAL A 149 13.84 -19.58 -21.19
CA VAL A 149 13.90 -19.77 -22.66
C VAL A 149 13.56 -21.21 -23.06
N GLN A 150 14.03 -22.21 -22.31
CA GLN A 150 13.79 -23.63 -22.61
C GLN A 150 12.39 -24.09 -22.19
N ASN A 151 11.86 -23.59 -21.07
CA ASN A 151 10.58 -24.03 -20.50
C ASN A 151 9.71 -22.83 -20.07
N PRO A 152 9.27 -21.96 -21.00
CA PRO A 152 8.56 -20.73 -20.65
C PRO A 152 7.21 -20.99 -19.96
N ARG A 153 6.61 -22.16 -20.20
CA ARG A 153 5.35 -22.58 -19.57
C ARG A 153 5.45 -22.66 -18.04
N ASP A 154 6.61 -23.05 -17.50
CA ASP A 154 6.82 -23.17 -16.05
C ASP A 154 6.83 -21.80 -15.36
N TYR A 155 6.95 -20.73 -16.14
CA TYR A 155 6.94 -19.34 -15.70
C TYR A 155 5.75 -18.57 -16.27
N TYR A 156 4.65 -19.28 -16.56
CA TYR A 156 3.41 -18.69 -17.07
C TYR A 156 3.57 -17.90 -18.38
N TYR A 157 4.60 -18.23 -19.17
CA TYR A 157 5.00 -17.47 -20.36
C TYR A 157 5.29 -15.98 -20.08
N SER A 158 5.68 -15.66 -18.84
CA SER A 158 5.98 -14.31 -18.38
C SER A 158 7.45 -14.21 -17.98
N GLU A 159 8.23 -13.43 -18.74
CA GLU A 159 9.61 -13.13 -18.37
C GLU A 159 9.66 -12.23 -17.12
N ALA A 160 8.68 -11.34 -16.92
CA ALA A 160 8.56 -10.55 -15.69
C ALA A 160 8.44 -11.46 -14.47
N TYR A 161 7.57 -12.47 -14.53
CA TYR A 161 7.43 -13.45 -13.45
C TYR A 161 8.75 -14.16 -13.17
N PHE A 162 9.46 -14.62 -14.21
CA PHE A 162 10.78 -15.24 -14.05
C PHE A 162 11.79 -14.30 -13.37
N ARG A 163 11.89 -13.05 -13.84
CA ARG A 163 12.81 -12.04 -13.30
C ARG A 163 12.50 -11.70 -11.84
N MET A 164 11.22 -11.59 -11.50
CA MET A 164 10.77 -11.37 -10.13
C MET A 164 11.02 -12.58 -9.24
N LEU A 165 10.82 -13.79 -9.75
CA LEU A 165 11.14 -15.01 -9.02
C LEU A 165 12.64 -15.08 -8.71
N MET A 166 13.51 -14.75 -9.68
CA MET A 166 14.96 -14.68 -9.46
C MET A 166 15.35 -13.60 -8.43
N LEU A 167 14.78 -12.40 -8.55
CA LEU A 167 14.98 -11.31 -7.59
C LEU A 167 14.63 -11.74 -6.15
N VAL A 168 13.43 -12.31 -5.96
CA VAL A 168 12.98 -12.76 -4.64
C VAL A 168 13.84 -13.91 -4.13
N THR A 169 14.14 -14.90 -4.97
CA THR A 169 14.94 -16.06 -4.60
C THR A 169 16.32 -15.65 -4.12
N VAL A 170 17.03 -14.81 -4.87
CA VAL A 170 18.38 -14.35 -4.50
C VAL A 170 18.35 -13.56 -3.19
N LEU A 171 17.39 -12.63 -3.03
CA LEU A 171 17.33 -11.83 -1.82
C LEU A 171 16.97 -12.69 -0.59
N GLN A 172 16.04 -13.63 -0.71
CA GLN A 172 15.63 -14.49 0.42
C GLN A 172 16.68 -15.56 0.75
N GLU A 173 17.17 -16.29 -0.26
CA GLU A 173 18.04 -17.45 -0.06
C GLU A 173 19.52 -17.04 0.12
N ASP A 174 20.04 -16.15 -0.74
CA ASP A 174 21.46 -15.78 -0.71
C ASP A 174 21.74 -14.64 0.27
N HIS A 175 20.84 -13.66 0.37
CA HIS A 175 21.02 -12.51 1.26
C HIS A 175 20.31 -12.67 2.61
N GLY A 176 19.52 -13.73 2.78
CA GLY A 176 18.88 -14.09 4.05
C GLY A 176 17.69 -13.22 4.42
N ILE A 177 17.09 -12.52 3.45
CA ILE A 177 15.92 -11.67 3.69
C ILE A 177 14.72 -12.52 4.09
N ARG A 178 14.07 -12.18 5.21
CA ARG A 178 12.93 -12.93 5.73
C ARG A 178 11.85 -12.03 6.30
N TYR A 179 10.65 -12.56 6.39
CA TYR A 179 9.60 -11.93 7.19
C TYR A 179 9.91 -12.10 8.68
N ASN A 180 9.71 -11.06 9.48
CA ASN A 180 9.84 -11.12 10.93
C ASN A 180 8.75 -12.02 11.52
N ALA A 181 9.14 -13.21 11.99
CA ALA A 181 8.22 -14.22 12.47
C ALA A 181 7.38 -13.78 13.68
N GLU A 182 7.91 -12.87 14.50
CA GLU A 182 7.24 -12.30 15.66
C GLU A 182 6.05 -11.40 15.26
N LEU A 183 6.00 -11.00 13.99
CA LEU A 183 5.00 -10.12 13.40
C LEU A 183 4.08 -10.85 12.39
N ILE A 184 4.14 -12.18 12.34
CA ILE A 184 3.29 -13.01 11.45
C ILE A 184 1.88 -13.19 12.00
N THR A 185 1.66 -13.06 13.32
CA THR A 185 0.29 -13.17 13.84
C THR A 185 -0.58 -12.13 13.19
N GLU A 186 -1.75 -12.56 12.68
CA GLU A 186 -2.74 -11.67 12.10
C GLU A 186 -2.87 -10.43 13.00
N PRO A 187 -2.82 -9.22 12.42
CA PRO A 187 -3.15 -8.02 13.16
C PRO A 187 -4.60 -8.14 13.62
N SER A 188 -4.80 -8.68 14.82
CA SER A 188 -6.03 -8.53 15.54
C SER A 188 -6.14 -7.03 15.85
N LEU A 189 -7.21 -6.42 15.37
CA LEU A 189 -7.59 -5.07 15.75
C LEU A 189 -7.82 -4.94 17.27
N ASP A 190 -7.89 -6.07 17.99
CA ASP A 190 -8.13 -6.16 19.42
C ASP A 190 -6.85 -6.03 20.27
N ASP A 191 -5.65 -6.18 19.68
CA ASP A 191 -4.38 -6.11 20.41
C ASP A 191 -3.27 -5.39 19.62
N LEU A 192 -3.34 -4.06 19.62
CA LEU A 192 -2.33 -3.16 19.05
C LEU A 192 -1.10 -2.98 19.97
N THR A 193 -0.98 -3.71 21.08
CA THR A 193 0.22 -3.67 21.95
C THR A 193 1.38 -4.50 21.39
N LYS A 194 1.15 -5.19 20.26
CA LYS A 194 2.12 -6.04 19.57
C LYS A 194 3.20 -5.26 18.80
N PRO A 195 4.40 -5.87 18.59
CA PRO A 195 5.63 -5.17 18.21
C PRO A 195 5.68 -4.56 16.81
N PHE A 196 4.64 -4.72 15.97
CA PHE A 196 4.60 -4.22 14.58
C PHE A 196 4.84 -2.70 14.45
N THR A 197 4.79 -1.98 15.57
CA THR A 197 4.77 -0.53 15.61
C THR A 197 5.87 0.09 16.49
N SER A 198 6.76 -0.69 17.10
CA SER A 198 7.71 -0.14 18.09
C SER A 198 9.14 0.05 17.59
N ASP A 199 9.52 -0.63 16.51
CA ASP A 199 10.88 -0.61 15.95
C ASP A 199 10.86 -0.23 14.47
N SER A 200 11.62 0.80 14.10
CA SER A 200 11.68 1.24 12.71
C SER A 200 12.34 0.20 11.78
N ARG A 201 13.11 -0.75 12.32
CA ARG A 201 13.74 -1.83 11.54
C ARG A 201 12.71 -2.75 10.89
N ASP A 202 11.52 -2.89 11.46
CA ASP A 202 10.47 -3.77 10.90
C ASP A 202 9.80 -3.18 9.65
N VAL A 203 9.83 -1.86 9.49
CA VAL A 203 9.03 -1.11 8.50
C VAL A 203 9.87 -0.22 7.56
N PHE A 204 11.20 -0.24 7.65
CA PHE A 204 12.10 0.51 6.76
C PHE A 204 13.29 -0.33 6.26
N LEU A 205 13.92 0.12 5.17
CA LEU A 205 15.00 -0.60 4.47
C LEU A 205 16.21 -0.93 5.35
N HIS A 206 16.49 -0.11 6.37
CA HIS A 206 17.66 -0.32 7.23
C HIS A 206 17.58 -1.63 8.03
N GLY A 207 16.39 -2.09 8.45
CA GLY A 207 16.26 -3.37 9.14
C GLY A 207 16.43 -4.59 8.23
N LEU A 208 16.15 -4.43 6.93
CA LEU A 208 16.36 -5.46 5.91
C LEU A 208 17.82 -5.55 5.45
N THR A 209 18.57 -4.46 5.54
CA THR A 209 19.97 -4.37 5.06
C THR A 209 21.00 -4.49 6.17
N THR A 210 20.59 -4.35 7.42
CA THR A 210 21.45 -4.45 8.62
C THR A 210 20.87 -5.43 9.64
N GLY A 211 21.69 -5.89 10.58
CA GLY A 211 21.21 -6.74 11.68
C GLY A 211 20.60 -8.07 11.22
N LYS A 212 19.37 -8.35 11.67
CA LYS A 212 18.67 -9.63 11.44
C LYS A 212 18.22 -9.84 9.99
N LYS A 213 18.12 -8.77 9.19
CA LYS A 213 17.57 -8.80 7.81
C LYS A 213 16.14 -9.31 7.73
N GLU A 214 15.36 -8.95 8.74
CA GLU A 214 13.95 -9.27 8.83
C GLU A 214 13.12 -8.01 8.55
N GLY A 215 11.97 -8.19 7.91
CA GLY A 215 11.03 -7.11 7.66
C GLY A 215 9.60 -7.60 7.64
N THR A 216 8.69 -6.77 7.14
CA THR A 216 7.26 -7.04 7.11
C THR A 216 6.69 -6.73 5.73
N CYS A 217 5.37 -6.89 5.55
CA CYS A 217 4.69 -6.42 4.35
C CYS A 217 4.87 -4.91 4.14
N ALA A 218 5.20 -4.12 5.17
CA ALA A 218 5.43 -2.69 5.05
C ALA A 218 6.83 -2.32 4.52
N SER A 219 7.81 -3.23 4.56
CA SER A 219 9.21 -2.96 4.20
C SER A 219 9.76 -3.85 3.09
N MET A 220 9.36 -5.12 3.04
CA MET A 220 9.88 -6.07 2.05
C MET A 220 9.52 -5.68 0.60
N PRO A 221 8.27 -5.27 0.26
CA PRO A 221 7.97 -4.75 -1.07
C PRO A 221 8.86 -3.57 -1.47
N ILE A 222 9.22 -2.69 -0.52
CA ILE A 222 10.10 -1.53 -0.79
C ILE A 222 11.52 -1.99 -1.15
N LEU A 223 12.03 -3.03 -0.48
CA LEU A 223 13.34 -3.61 -0.81
C LEU A 223 13.36 -4.13 -2.24
N TYR A 224 12.40 -4.98 -2.60
CA TYR A 224 12.31 -5.54 -3.96
C TYR A 224 12.09 -4.45 -5.01
N LEU A 225 11.29 -3.43 -4.70
CA LEU A 225 11.07 -2.27 -5.56
C LEU A 225 12.40 -1.60 -5.89
N VAL A 226 13.21 -1.26 -4.88
CA VAL A 226 14.48 -0.56 -5.07
C VAL A 226 15.46 -1.40 -5.88
N VAL A 227 15.66 -2.67 -5.49
CA VAL A 227 16.61 -3.55 -6.19
C VAL A 227 16.14 -3.83 -7.62
N GLY A 228 14.85 -4.06 -7.83
CA GLY A 228 14.29 -4.23 -9.17
C GLY A 228 14.42 -2.98 -10.03
N ARG A 229 14.19 -1.78 -9.48
CA ARG A 229 14.40 -0.52 -10.22
C ARG A 229 15.87 -0.26 -10.54
N MET A 230 16.81 -0.68 -9.69
CA MET A 230 18.25 -0.67 -10.01
C MET A 230 18.58 -1.58 -11.21
N LEU A 231 17.76 -2.61 -11.45
CA LEU A 231 17.83 -3.49 -12.63
C LEU A 231 16.97 -3.00 -13.81
N SER A 232 16.42 -1.80 -13.72
CA SER A 232 15.50 -1.21 -14.70
C SER A 232 14.19 -1.99 -14.86
N TYR A 233 13.76 -2.75 -13.85
CA TYR A 233 12.45 -3.39 -13.86
C TYR A 233 11.35 -2.33 -13.65
N PRO A 234 10.21 -2.43 -14.36
CA PRO A 234 9.11 -1.47 -14.32
C PRO A 234 8.22 -1.69 -13.08
N LEU A 235 8.85 -1.73 -11.91
CA LEU A 235 8.18 -2.00 -10.65
C LEU A 235 7.58 -0.74 -10.03
N LYS A 236 6.36 -0.91 -9.53
CA LYS A 236 5.59 0.05 -8.75
C LYS A 236 5.17 -0.58 -7.44
N LEU A 237 4.97 0.24 -6.41
CA LEU A 237 4.19 -0.20 -5.26
C LEU A 237 2.70 -0.18 -5.62
N ALA A 238 1.95 -1.05 -4.97
CA ALA A 238 0.51 -1.04 -4.94
C ALA A 238 0.03 -1.41 -3.53
N ALA A 239 -1.15 -0.94 -3.15
CA ALA A 239 -1.71 -1.20 -1.83
C ALA A 239 -3.10 -1.82 -1.91
N ALA A 240 -3.34 -2.74 -0.98
CA ALA A 240 -4.64 -3.10 -0.50
C ALA A 240 -4.85 -2.48 0.90
N LYS A 241 -5.99 -2.75 1.53
CA LYS A 241 -6.23 -2.22 2.87
C LYS A 241 -5.28 -2.88 3.87
N SER A 242 -4.44 -2.06 4.50
CA SER A 242 -3.39 -2.47 5.44
C SER A 242 -2.39 -3.49 4.87
N HIS A 243 -2.14 -3.45 3.57
CA HIS A 243 -1.17 -4.34 2.93
C HIS A 243 -0.51 -3.68 1.73
N LEU A 244 0.80 -3.83 1.64
CA LEU A 244 1.60 -3.31 0.55
C LEU A 244 2.14 -4.50 -0.26
N TYR A 245 2.14 -4.37 -1.57
CA TYR A 245 2.66 -5.37 -2.48
C TYR A 245 3.30 -4.69 -3.71
N LEU A 246 3.93 -5.50 -4.56
CA LEU A 246 4.57 -5.02 -5.79
C LEU A 246 3.63 -5.18 -6.97
N ARG A 247 3.72 -4.26 -7.93
CA ARG A 247 3.13 -4.43 -9.24
C ARG A 247 4.20 -4.24 -10.31
N TRP A 248 4.37 -5.25 -11.15
CA TRP A 248 5.04 -5.09 -12.42
C TRP A 248 4.02 -4.49 -13.40
N GLU A 249 4.38 -3.41 -14.06
CA GLU A 249 3.50 -2.74 -15.03
C GLU A 249 4.33 -2.15 -16.17
N ASP A 250 4.26 -2.79 -17.34
CA ASP A 250 4.82 -2.30 -18.60
C ASP A 250 3.79 -2.38 -19.74
N GLU A 251 4.27 -2.23 -20.98
CA GLU A 251 3.41 -2.28 -22.17
C GLU A 251 2.84 -3.68 -22.47
N GLN A 252 3.42 -4.74 -21.89
CA GLN A 252 3.12 -6.13 -22.19
C GLN A 252 2.24 -6.77 -21.11
N GLU A 253 2.58 -6.54 -19.84
CA GLU A 253 1.92 -7.22 -18.73
C GLU A 253 1.79 -6.36 -17.46
N VAL A 254 0.70 -6.63 -16.72
CA VAL A 254 0.44 -6.07 -15.39
C VAL A 254 0.27 -7.22 -14.41
N ILE A 255 1.19 -7.35 -13.47
CA ILE A 255 1.23 -8.48 -12.53
C ILE A 255 1.38 -7.97 -11.11
N ASN A 256 0.45 -8.37 -10.23
CA ASN A 256 0.61 -8.19 -8.79
C ASN A 256 1.48 -9.29 -8.19
N LEU A 257 2.44 -8.90 -7.38
CA LEU A 257 3.50 -9.76 -6.88
C LEU A 257 3.55 -9.66 -5.35
N GLU A 258 3.24 -10.77 -4.68
CA GLU A 258 3.38 -10.95 -3.24
C GLU A 258 4.71 -11.63 -2.95
N ALA A 259 5.63 -10.87 -2.36
CA ALA A 259 7.01 -11.30 -2.11
C ALA A 259 7.42 -11.20 -0.63
N SER A 260 6.47 -10.87 0.27
CA SER A 260 6.72 -10.79 1.70
C SER A 260 6.70 -12.18 2.36
N GLY A 261 6.00 -13.14 1.75
CA GLY A 261 5.98 -14.54 2.18
C GLY A 261 7.23 -15.32 1.76
N ARG A 262 7.18 -16.65 1.94
CA ARG A 262 8.21 -17.55 1.41
C ARG A 262 8.05 -17.67 -0.11
N GLY A 263 9.04 -17.21 -0.86
CA GLY A 263 9.00 -17.20 -2.32
C GLY A 263 8.08 -16.13 -2.89
N LEU A 264 7.63 -16.33 -4.12
CA LEU A 264 6.82 -15.39 -4.88
C LEU A 264 5.44 -15.96 -5.16
N ALA A 265 4.40 -15.20 -4.82
CA ALA A 265 3.03 -15.50 -5.20
C ALA A 265 2.44 -14.39 -6.09
N VAL A 266 1.48 -14.76 -6.93
CA VAL A 266 0.77 -13.83 -7.83
C VAL A 266 -0.72 -13.94 -7.53
N PHE A 267 -1.37 -12.79 -7.34
CA PHE A 267 -2.79 -12.73 -7.01
C PHE A 267 -3.50 -11.66 -7.84
N PRO A 268 -4.71 -11.93 -8.36
CA PRO A 268 -5.50 -10.91 -9.04
C PRO A 268 -6.00 -9.85 -8.03
N ASP A 269 -6.41 -8.68 -8.53
CA ASP A 269 -6.96 -7.60 -7.71
C ASP A 269 -8.19 -8.03 -6.92
N GLU A 270 -8.98 -8.96 -7.45
CA GLU A 270 -10.12 -9.58 -6.79
C GLU A 270 -9.75 -10.13 -5.40
N LYS A 271 -8.57 -10.75 -5.27
CA LYS A 271 -8.13 -11.28 -3.98
C LYS A 271 -7.89 -10.17 -2.97
N TYR A 272 -7.25 -9.08 -3.41
CA TYR A 272 -6.90 -7.94 -2.57
C TYR A 272 -8.11 -7.07 -2.18
N LYS A 273 -9.26 -7.23 -2.83
CA LYS A 273 -10.52 -6.61 -2.39
C LYS A 273 -11.00 -7.16 -1.05
N GLU A 274 -10.65 -8.41 -0.74
CA GLU A 274 -11.07 -9.12 0.47
C GLU A 274 -9.94 -9.32 1.48
N TRP A 275 -8.70 -9.51 1.00
CA TRP A 275 -7.54 -9.84 1.82
C TRP A 275 -6.50 -8.70 1.83
N PRO A 276 -5.85 -8.41 2.99
CA PRO A 276 -6.10 -9.00 4.30
C PRO A 276 -7.34 -8.44 5.00
N PHE A 277 -7.81 -7.27 4.57
CA PHE A 277 -9.05 -6.68 5.05
C PHE A 277 -9.92 -6.27 3.87
N GLN A 278 -11.23 -6.41 4.05
CA GLN A 278 -12.19 -6.00 3.04
C GLN A 278 -12.09 -4.50 2.74
N ILE A 279 -11.91 -4.19 1.45
CA ILE A 279 -11.99 -2.83 0.91
C ILE A 279 -13.46 -2.50 0.70
N THR A 280 -13.95 -1.46 1.38
CA THR A 280 -15.34 -1.02 1.21
C THR A 280 -15.54 -0.34 -0.14
N PRO A 281 -16.77 -0.34 -0.70
CA PRO A 281 -17.05 0.39 -1.95
C PRO A 281 -16.68 1.88 -1.90
N ARG A 282 -16.82 2.51 -0.72
CA ARG A 282 -16.43 3.91 -0.50
C ARG A 282 -14.91 4.11 -0.57
N GLU A 283 -14.14 3.20 -0.01
CA GLU A 283 -12.67 3.24 -0.08
C GLU A 283 -12.20 2.94 -1.51
N LEU A 284 -12.81 1.98 -2.20
CA LEU A 284 -12.47 1.66 -3.58
C LEU A 284 -12.76 2.84 -4.52
N ALA A 285 -13.88 3.55 -4.32
CA ALA A 285 -14.25 4.74 -5.10
C ALA A 285 -13.27 5.92 -4.95
N LYS A 286 -12.35 5.88 -3.97
CA LYS A 286 -11.27 6.86 -3.86
C LYS A 286 -10.15 6.66 -4.87
N ASN A 287 -10.15 5.54 -5.60
CA ASN A 287 -9.14 5.22 -6.62
C ASN A 287 -7.70 5.32 -6.08
N PHE A 288 -7.45 4.72 -4.92
CA PHE A 288 -6.13 4.69 -4.27
C PHE A 288 -5.58 3.27 -4.18
N PHE A 289 -6.40 2.31 -3.75
CA PHE A 289 -6.03 0.90 -3.69
C PHE A 289 -6.07 0.22 -5.07
N LEU A 290 -5.37 -0.91 -5.19
CA LEU A 290 -5.40 -1.82 -6.35
C LEU A 290 -4.90 -1.20 -7.66
N LYS A 291 -4.05 -0.17 -7.56
CA LYS A 291 -3.39 0.45 -8.70
C LYS A 291 -1.90 0.63 -8.42
N SER A 292 -1.12 0.81 -9.48
CA SER A 292 0.24 1.32 -9.35
C SER A 292 0.24 2.70 -8.70
N MET A 293 1.11 2.86 -7.72
CA MET A 293 1.31 4.12 -7.02
C MET A 293 2.09 5.11 -7.86
N THR A 294 1.69 6.38 -7.80
CA THR A 294 2.53 7.49 -8.26
C THR A 294 3.66 7.74 -7.27
N PRO A 295 4.69 8.52 -7.67
CA PRO A 295 5.76 8.88 -6.75
C PRO A 295 5.28 9.49 -5.42
N GLU A 296 4.26 10.36 -5.48
CA GLU A 296 3.61 10.99 -4.34
C GLU A 296 3.01 9.95 -3.39
N GLU A 297 2.30 8.96 -3.94
CA GLU A 297 1.63 7.90 -3.18
C GLU A 297 2.64 6.91 -2.59
N GLU A 298 3.75 6.60 -3.26
CA GLU A 298 4.82 5.79 -2.64
C GLU A 298 5.45 6.53 -1.44
N LEU A 299 5.60 7.87 -1.52
CA LEU A 299 6.09 8.65 -0.40
C LEU A 299 5.10 8.63 0.78
N THR A 300 3.78 8.55 0.51
CA THR A 300 2.81 8.38 1.60
C THR A 300 3.04 7.09 2.36
N VAL A 301 3.43 5.99 1.72
CA VAL A 301 3.76 4.73 2.40
C VAL A 301 4.89 4.93 3.42
N PHE A 302 5.97 5.63 3.05
CA PHE A 302 7.11 5.85 3.97
C PHE A 302 6.70 6.74 5.16
N LEU A 303 5.84 7.73 4.90
CA LEU A 303 5.28 8.59 5.93
C LEU A 303 4.33 7.81 6.85
N GLU A 304 3.51 6.91 6.33
CA GLU A 304 2.60 6.06 7.11
C GLU A 304 3.36 5.05 7.98
N ASN A 305 4.45 4.47 7.48
CA ASN A 305 5.35 3.64 8.28
C ASN A 305 5.92 4.44 9.47
N ARG A 306 6.36 5.68 9.23
CA ARG A 306 6.79 6.60 10.31
C ARG A 306 5.65 6.88 11.29
N ALA A 307 4.46 7.21 10.79
CA ALA A 307 3.31 7.52 11.63
C ALA A 307 2.95 6.33 12.54
N THR A 308 3.04 5.11 12.02
CA THR A 308 2.79 3.89 12.78
C THR A 308 3.71 3.79 14.01
N ILE A 309 5.00 4.11 13.84
CA ILE A 309 5.96 4.15 14.97
C ILE A 309 5.67 5.29 15.94
N LEU A 310 5.31 6.47 15.42
CA LEU A 310 4.94 7.63 16.26
C LEU A 310 3.70 7.35 17.12
N ALA A 311 2.72 6.63 16.59
CA ALA A 311 1.53 6.22 17.33
C ALA A 311 1.89 5.32 18.52
N ALA A 312 2.79 4.35 18.34
CA ALA A 312 3.26 3.47 19.41
C ALA A 312 3.99 4.23 20.53
N GLN A 313 4.58 5.37 20.21
CA GLN A 313 5.23 6.27 21.16
C GLN A 313 4.28 7.34 21.73
N CYS A 314 2.98 7.26 21.43
CA CYS A 314 1.97 8.25 21.81
C CYS A 314 2.26 9.68 21.32
N LYS A 315 3.04 9.84 20.23
CA LYS A 315 3.38 11.15 19.65
C LYS A 315 2.31 11.63 18.68
N TRP A 316 1.12 11.90 19.23
CA TRP A 316 -0.09 12.17 18.46
C TRP A 316 -0.04 13.46 17.64
N LYS A 317 0.64 14.51 18.13
CA LYS A 317 0.84 15.77 17.42
C LYS A 317 1.59 15.56 16.11
N GLU A 318 2.68 14.82 16.18
CA GLU A 318 3.54 14.54 15.02
C GLU A 318 2.86 13.58 14.05
N PHE A 319 2.22 12.53 14.57
CA PHE A 319 1.35 11.65 13.79
C PHE A 319 0.32 12.45 12.98
N PHE A 320 -0.35 13.42 13.60
CA PHE A 320 -1.33 14.27 12.94
C PHE A 320 -0.72 15.07 11.78
N TYR A 321 0.45 15.67 11.98
CA TYR A 321 1.15 16.43 10.93
C TYR A 321 1.67 15.54 9.80
N ILE A 322 2.09 14.31 10.09
CA ILE A 322 2.44 13.33 9.05
C ILE A 322 1.21 13.03 8.17
N TYR A 323 0.06 12.75 8.77
CA TYR A 323 -1.16 12.51 7.98
C TYR A 323 -1.72 13.75 7.29
N LYS A 324 -1.38 14.96 7.79
CA LYS A 324 -1.62 16.19 7.03
C LYS A 324 -0.79 16.20 5.75
N ARG A 325 0.48 15.85 5.84
CA ARG A 325 1.36 15.72 4.68
C ARG A 325 0.90 14.62 3.72
N VAL A 326 0.42 13.49 4.23
CA VAL A 326 -0.19 12.42 3.40
C VAL A 326 -1.36 12.96 2.59
N LEU A 327 -2.26 13.75 3.19
CA LEU A 327 -3.39 14.35 2.46
C LEU A 327 -2.99 15.42 1.45
N GLU A 328 -1.86 16.11 1.65
CA GLU A 328 -1.31 17.03 0.66
C GLU A 328 -0.75 16.29 -0.56
N LEU A 329 -0.15 15.11 -0.36
CA LEU A 329 0.43 14.27 -1.41
C LEU A 329 -0.63 13.43 -2.14
N ALA A 330 -1.57 12.85 -1.39
CA ALA A 330 -2.63 12.01 -1.88
C ALA A 330 -3.98 12.45 -1.27
N PRO A 331 -4.64 13.49 -1.83
CA PRO A 331 -5.92 13.99 -1.31
C PRO A 331 -7.05 12.95 -1.31
N ASN A 332 -6.93 11.93 -2.15
CA ASN A 332 -7.85 10.80 -2.23
C ASN A 332 -7.52 9.67 -1.24
N HIS A 333 -6.48 9.77 -0.42
CA HIS A 333 -6.08 8.68 0.49
C HIS A 333 -7.25 8.24 1.40
N PRO A 334 -7.70 6.97 1.33
CA PRO A 334 -8.97 6.55 1.91
C PRO A 334 -9.00 6.58 3.44
N LEU A 335 -7.83 6.43 4.09
CA LEU A 335 -7.71 6.30 5.54
C LEU A 335 -7.12 7.54 6.23
N ALA A 336 -6.55 8.49 5.49
CA ALA A 336 -5.69 9.52 6.08
C ALA A 336 -6.48 10.48 6.99
N LEU A 337 -7.68 10.88 6.56
CA LEU A 337 -8.54 11.76 7.35
C LEU A 337 -9.05 11.07 8.62
N ASN A 338 -9.30 9.76 8.57
CA ASN A 338 -9.69 8.98 9.75
C ASN A 338 -8.52 8.89 10.73
N ASN A 339 -7.31 8.69 10.24
CA ASN A 339 -6.10 8.65 11.06
C ASN A 339 -5.82 10.01 11.72
N GLN A 340 -5.99 11.13 11.03
CA GLN A 340 -5.89 12.46 11.67
C GLN A 340 -6.90 12.63 12.81
N LYS A 341 -8.17 12.26 12.58
CA LYS A 341 -9.21 12.32 13.62
C LYS A 341 -8.84 11.44 14.81
N TYR A 342 -8.36 10.23 14.53
CA TYR A 342 -7.91 9.31 15.56
C TYR A 342 -6.80 9.93 16.42
N ALA A 343 -5.80 10.56 15.81
CA ALA A 343 -4.72 11.23 16.55
C ALA A 343 -5.22 12.30 17.52
N VAL A 344 -6.15 13.16 17.07
CA VAL A 344 -6.77 14.20 17.90
C VAL A 344 -7.56 13.58 19.06
N LEU A 345 -8.31 12.50 18.79
CA LEU A 345 -9.06 11.80 19.83
C LEU A 345 -8.13 11.19 20.88
N GLN A 346 -7.01 10.58 20.48
CA GLN A 346 -6.04 10.01 21.43
C GLN A 346 -5.33 11.10 22.23
N ALA A 347 -4.92 12.19 21.57
CA ALA A 347 -4.30 13.33 22.25
C ALA A 347 -5.24 13.96 23.28
N LYS A 348 -6.53 14.10 22.95
CA LYS A 348 -7.54 14.61 23.87
C LYS A 348 -7.74 13.69 25.08
N LYS A 349 -7.81 12.37 24.87
CA LYS A 349 -7.86 11.38 25.96
C LYS A 349 -6.64 11.46 26.88
N ALA A 350 -5.48 11.78 26.33
CA ALA A 350 -4.24 11.96 27.09
C ALA A 350 -4.09 13.35 27.74
N GLY A 351 -5.04 14.28 27.53
CA GLY A 351 -4.93 15.66 28.00
C GLY A 351 -3.87 16.49 27.25
N LEU A 352 -3.41 16.02 26.08
CA LEU A 352 -2.35 16.65 25.28
C LEU A 352 -2.90 17.55 24.16
N ALA A 353 -4.20 17.53 23.91
CA ALA A 353 -4.83 18.42 22.96
C ALA A 353 -6.31 18.68 23.28
N ASP A 354 -6.84 19.79 22.78
CA ASP A 354 -8.29 19.98 22.65
C ASP A 354 -8.64 20.65 21.31
N VAL A 355 -9.90 20.54 20.93
CA VAL A 355 -10.47 21.10 19.71
C VAL A 355 -11.36 22.29 20.07
N ILE A 356 -10.99 23.45 19.56
CA ILE A 356 -11.77 24.67 19.68
C ILE A 356 -12.56 24.86 18.40
N TYR A 357 -13.88 24.94 18.54
CA TYR A 357 -14.81 25.15 17.42
C TYR A 357 -14.95 26.65 17.18
N THR A 358 -14.56 27.12 15.99
CA THR A 358 -14.72 28.53 15.59
C THR A 358 -15.61 28.63 14.36
N PRO A 359 -16.22 29.81 14.09
CA PRO A 359 -17.03 30.02 12.87
C PRO A 359 -16.25 29.77 11.57
N THR A 360 -14.93 29.92 11.60
CA THR A 360 -14.05 29.72 10.43
C THR A 360 -13.47 28.31 10.34
N GLY A 361 -13.82 27.41 11.27
CA GLY A 361 -13.33 26.04 11.32
C GLY A 361 -12.77 25.65 12.69
N ASN A 362 -12.30 24.40 12.78
CA ASN A 362 -11.79 23.86 14.03
C ASN A 362 -10.31 24.19 14.20
N VAL A 363 -9.93 24.68 15.37
CA VAL A 363 -8.53 24.88 15.78
C VAL A 363 -8.16 23.79 16.77
N ILE A 364 -7.00 23.17 16.59
CA ILE A 364 -6.48 22.17 17.53
C ILE A 364 -5.37 22.82 18.33
N VAL A 365 -5.55 22.88 19.66
CA VAL A 365 -4.52 23.33 20.59
C VAL A 365 -3.77 22.10 21.08
N TRP A 366 -2.43 22.14 20.99
CA TRP A 366 -1.55 21.04 21.39
C TRP A 366 -0.65 21.48 22.53
N VAL A 367 -0.39 20.58 23.47
CA VAL A 367 0.59 20.77 24.55
C VAL A 367 1.47 19.53 24.71
N ASP A 368 2.68 19.73 25.21
CA ASP A 368 3.64 18.63 25.41
C ASP A 368 3.43 17.91 26.76
N LYS A 369 2.71 18.55 27.69
CA LYS A 369 2.34 17.99 29.00
C LYS A 369 0.90 18.32 29.36
N PRO A 370 0.14 17.38 29.97
CA PRO A 370 -1.28 17.59 30.26
C PRO A 370 -1.59 18.81 31.13
N GLU A 371 -0.72 19.11 32.10
CA GLU A 371 -0.87 20.25 33.02
C GLU A 371 -0.81 21.62 32.32
N LEU A 372 -0.28 21.69 31.10
CA LEU A 372 -0.18 22.92 30.32
C LEU A 372 -1.44 23.21 29.50
N LEU A 373 -2.33 22.22 29.32
CA LEU A 373 -3.51 22.38 28.46
C LEU A 373 -4.44 23.51 28.91
N PRO A 374 -4.80 23.67 30.21
CA PRO A 374 -5.67 24.77 30.64
C PRO A 374 -5.07 26.14 30.32
N VAL A 375 -3.77 26.32 30.56
CA VAL A 375 -3.04 27.57 30.29
C VAL A 375 -3.02 27.87 28.79
N ALA A 376 -2.80 26.86 27.95
CA ALA A 376 -2.78 27.02 26.50
C ALA A 376 -4.17 27.39 25.94
N LEU A 377 -5.24 26.81 26.50
CA LEU A 377 -6.61 27.14 26.11
C LEU A 377 -6.98 28.57 26.51
N GLU A 378 -6.64 28.99 27.73
CA GLU A 378 -6.86 30.37 28.19
C GLU A 378 -6.11 31.38 27.32
N ALA A 379 -4.83 31.14 27.05
CA ALA A 379 -4.02 31.97 26.18
C ALA A 379 -4.61 32.08 24.77
N TRP A 380 -5.13 30.97 24.22
CA TRP A 380 -5.82 30.98 22.93
C TRP A 380 -7.09 31.83 22.97
N HIS A 381 -7.92 31.70 24.01
CA HIS A 381 -9.16 32.47 24.16
C HIS A 381 -8.88 33.97 24.23
N THR A 382 -7.92 34.39 25.07
CA THR A 382 -7.50 35.80 25.16
C THR A 382 -7.00 36.33 23.83
N ALA A 383 -6.18 35.56 23.10
CA ALA A 383 -5.69 35.96 21.78
C ALA A 383 -6.83 36.06 20.74
N TYR A 384 -7.78 35.12 20.76
CA TYR A 384 -8.92 35.13 19.85
C TYR A 384 -9.83 36.34 20.09
N GLU A 385 -10.19 36.63 21.33
CA GLU A 385 -11.02 37.78 21.70
C GLU A 385 -10.37 39.10 21.30
N SER A 386 -9.06 39.26 21.55
CA SER A 386 -8.32 40.45 21.12
C SER A 386 -8.35 40.64 19.59
N THR A 387 -8.32 39.55 18.83
CA THR A 387 -8.37 39.57 17.36
C THR A 387 -9.76 39.91 16.86
N VAL A 388 -10.80 39.37 17.49
CA VAL A 388 -12.20 39.69 17.16
C VAL A 388 -12.50 41.16 17.47
N GLU A 389 -12.05 41.67 18.62
CA GLU A 389 -12.26 43.06 19.00
C GLU A 389 -11.47 44.02 18.08
N ALA A 390 -10.24 43.69 17.71
CA ALA A 390 -9.47 44.47 16.73
C ALA A 390 -10.20 44.53 15.37
N ARG A 391 -10.79 43.42 14.90
CA ARG A 391 -11.60 43.40 13.67
C ARG A 391 -12.86 44.24 13.82
N ARG A 392 -13.53 44.17 14.97
CA ARG A 392 -14.73 44.97 15.26
C ARG A 392 -14.43 46.47 15.22
N LEU A 393 -13.33 46.91 15.83
CA LEU A 393 -12.90 48.31 15.83
C LEU A 393 -12.47 48.79 14.44
N GLN A 394 -11.79 47.94 13.65
CA GLN A 394 -11.46 48.26 12.25
C GLN A 394 -12.70 48.38 11.37
N GLN A 395 -13.70 47.52 11.57
CA GLN A 395 -14.96 47.57 10.83
C GLN A 395 -15.77 48.82 11.23
N PHE A 396 -15.85 49.14 12.52
CA PHE A 396 -16.45 50.38 13.02
C PHE A 396 -15.74 51.63 12.48
N SER A 397 -14.41 51.60 12.32
CA SER A 397 -13.66 52.69 11.69
C SER A 397 -13.93 52.81 10.20
N ARG A 398 -14.15 51.70 9.48
CA ARG A 398 -14.49 51.75 8.04
C ARG A 398 -15.91 52.24 7.81
N ASP A 399 -16.86 51.83 8.66
CA ASP A 399 -18.25 52.25 8.57
C ASP A 399 -18.45 53.72 8.98
N ASN A 400 -17.52 54.29 9.76
CA ASN A 400 -17.51 55.70 10.16
C ASN A 400 -16.60 56.61 9.31
N ILE A 401 -15.90 56.08 8.30
CA ILE A 401 -15.33 56.91 7.25
C ILE A 401 -16.47 57.16 6.25
N ALA A 402 -17.17 58.29 6.43
CA ALA A 402 -18.06 58.82 5.41
C ALA A 402 -17.32 58.83 4.05
N PRO A 403 -17.96 58.50 2.92
CA PRO A 403 -17.32 58.61 1.63
C PRO A 403 -16.89 60.06 1.47
N PHE A 404 -15.58 60.29 1.37
CA PHE A 404 -15.05 61.58 0.93
C PHE A 404 -15.52 61.74 -0.51
N ILE A 405 -16.68 62.35 -0.71
CA ILE A 405 -17.15 62.78 -2.02
C ILE A 405 -16.19 63.88 -2.44
N PRO A 406 -15.36 63.70 -3.49
CA PRO A 406 -14.56 64.78 -4.01
C PRO A 406 -15.54 65.82 -4.55
N ASN A 407 -15.45 67.04 -4.03
CA ASN A 407 -16.25 68.18 -4.42
C ASN A 407 -16.17 68.35 -5.95
N GLN A 408 -17.26 68.01 -6.65
CA GLN A 408 -17.41 68.25 -8.08
C GLN A 408 -17.63 69.75 -8.29
N ASN A 409 -16.55 70.52 -8.40
CA ASN A 409 -16.55 71.84 -9.02
C ASN A 409 -15.11 72.29 -9.29
N HIS A 410 -14.50 71.78 -10.36
CA HIS A 410 -13.60 72.54 -11.23
C HIS A 410 -13.43 71.79 -12.57
N PRO A 411 -13.52 72.47 -13.72
CA PRO A 411 -13.52 71.81 -15.02
C PRO A 411 -12.08 71.68 -15.55
N PHE A 412 -11.69 70.48 -15.97
CA PHE A 412 -10.62 70.33 -16.94
C PHE A 412 -11.07 69.38 -18.06
N HIS A 413 -11.23 69.99 -19.23
CA HIS A 413 -11.39 69.32 -20.51
C HIS A 413 -10.15 68.48 -20.83
N LEU A 414 -10.35 67.25 -21.31
CA LEU A 414 -9.57 66.69 -22.42
C LEU A 414 -10.34 65.53 -23.06
N ALA A 415 -10.39 65.60 -24.40
CA ALA A 415 -11.31 64.90 -25.28
C ALA A 415 -11.05 63.40 -25.40
N ILE A 416 -12.14 62.61 -25.44
CA ILE A 416 -12.15 61.22 -25.88
C ILE A 416 -12.88 61.19 -27.22
N GLN A 417 -12.20 60.72 -28.29
CA GLN A 417 -12.86 60.36 -29.55
C GLN A 417 -13.59 59.02 -29.41
N PRO A 418 -14.78 58.87 -30.03
CA PRO A 418 -15.57 57.63 -29.96
C PRO A 418 -15.08 56.56 -30.97
N PRO A 419 -15.43 55.28 -30.72
CA PRO A 419 -14.96 54.16 -31.54
C PRO A 419 -15.80 53.98 -32.81
N MET A 420 -15.15 53.59 -33.91
CA MET A 420 -15.81 53.17 -35.15
C MET A 420 -16.05 51.65 -35.18
N PRO A 421 -17.09 51.16 -35.90
CA PRO A 421 -17.52 49.77 -35.84
C PRO A 421 -17.06 48.90 -37.03
N ASN A 422 -16.91 47.60 -36.75
CA ASN A 422 -16.95 46.39 -37.60
C ASN A 422 -16.64 46.46 -39.10
N GLN A 423 -15.72 45.59 -39.58
CA GLN A 423 -15.92 44.76 -40.81
C GLN A 423 -14.85 43.64 -41.02
N GLN A 424 -15.35 42.40 -41.15
CA GLN A 424 -15.04 41.30 -42.10
C GLN A 424 -13.58 40.80 -42.42
N ILE A 425 -13.29 39.55 -41.97
CA ILE A 425 -12.72 38.30 -42.61
C ILE A 425 -11.99 38.47 -43.99
N PRO A 426 -10.79 37.86 -44.34
CA PRO A 426 -10.54 36.39 -44.40
C PRO A 426 -9.12 35.75 -44.32
N TYR A 427 -9.13 34.44 -43.99
CA TYR A 427 -8.32 33.27 -44.46
C TYR A 427 -6.79 33.07 -44.32
N THR A 428 -6.48 31.79 -44.05
CA THR A 428 -5.30 30.90 -44.36
C THR A 428 -3.93 31.09 -43.67
N ARG A 429 -3.49 30.09 -42.87
CA ARG A 429 -2.57 29.00 -43.31
C ARG A 429 -2.23 27.99 -42.20
N SER A 430 -2.08 26.76 -42.67
CA SER A 430 -1.58 25.51 -42.08
C SER A 430 -0.37 25.63 -41.12
N PHE A 431 -0.42 24.88 -40.01
CA PHE A 431 0.74 24.49 -39.21
C PHE A 431 1.13 23.04 -39.50
N GLN A 432 2.37 22.83 -39.95
CA GLN A 432 3.07 21.54 -39.96
C GLN A 432 3.85 21.35 -38.64
N PRO A 433 4.04 20.09 -38.18
CA PRO A 433 4.85 19.79 -37.00
C PRO A 433 6.34 19.71 -37.33
N GLN A 434 7.18 20.39 -36.53
CA GLN A 434 8.63 20.28 -36.59
C GLN A 434 9.12 19.00 -35.89
N LYS A 435 9.93 18.24 -36.62
CA LYS A 435 10.76 17.13 -36.16
C LYS A 435 11.99 17.67 -35.42
N ILE A 436 12.27 17.10 -34.25
CA ILE A 436 13.59 17.06 -33.59
C ILE A 436 13.81 15.56 -33.37
N GLY A 437 14.89 14.88 -33.74
CA GLY A 437 16.27 15.26 -34.05
C GLY A 437 17.13 14.20 -33.38
N ALA A 438 17.47 13.14 -34.11
CA ALA A 438 18.28 12.02 -33.63
C ALA A 438 19.72 12.46 -33.35
N PHE A 439 20.27 12.00 -32.22
CA PHE A 439 21.71 12.00 -31.97
C PHE A 439 22.26 10.58 -32.18
N LYS A 440 23.41 10.54 -32.84
CA LYS A 440 24.24 9.37 -33.15
C LYS A 440 24.92 8.81 -31.91
#